data_AF-A0A932M077-F1
#
_entry.id   AF-A0A932M077-F1
#
_cell.length_a   1.000
_cell.length_b   1.000
_cell.length_c   1.000
_cell.angle_alpha   90.00
_cell.angle_beta   90.00
_cell.angle_gamma   90.00
#
_symmetry.space_group_name_H-M   'P 1'
#
loop_
_entity.id
_entity.type
_entity.pdbx_description
1 polymer ?
#
loop_
_entity_poly.entity_id
_entity_poly.type
_entity_poly.pdbx_seq_one_letter_code
_entity_poly.pdbx_strand_id
1 'polypeptide(L)'
;MRRLLIGLAAVVLIVIVMGLYLLVSSGASGPVQPIAYSHKLHAGEYQIPCQYCHSSARRSPVAGIPSVERCMGCHKIVAADKPEIQKLKSYWDRKMPIPWIRVYNQPDFVFFDHEPHVRKGIECQSCHGPIQTMERVYEAVNLNMARCVNCHRQNQVSVDCLICHR
;
A
#
# COMPACT_ATOMS: atom_id res chain seq x y z
N MET A 1 17.33 -51.53 5.23
CA MET A 1 17.20 -50.52 6.31
C MET A 1 17.87 -49.19 5.96
N ARG A 2 19.18 -49.13 5.66
CA ARG A 2 19.90 -47.87 5.38
C ARG A 2 19.32 -47.04 4.20
N ARG A 3 18.91 -47.69 3.10
CA ARG A 3 18.26 -47.00 1.94
C ARG A 3 16.87 -46.46 2.26
N LEU A 4 16.10 -47.15 3.11
CA LEU A 4 14.80 -46.70 3.59
C LEU A 4 14.95 -45.48 4.53
N LEU A 5 15.95 -45.49 5.40
CA LEU A 5 16.27 -44.36 6.28
C LEU A 5 16.74 -43.12 5.50
N ILE A 6 17.54 -43.30 4.45
CA ILE A 6 17.97 -42.20 3.56
C ILE A 6 16.78 -41.62 2.78
N GLY A 7 15.89 -42.49 2.27
CA GLY A 7 14.66 -42.04 1.59
C GLY A 7 13.73 -41.26 2.53
N LEU A 8 13.55 -41.73 3.75
CA LEU A 8 12.72 -41.06 4.76
C LEU A 8 13.31 -39.69 5.14
N ALA A 9 14.63 -39.61 5.34
CA ALA A 9 15.32 -38.35 5.64
C ALA A 9 15.20 -37.33 4.50
N ALA A 10 15.28 -37.77 3.24
CA ALA A 10 15.11 -36.90 2.07
C ALA A 10 13.68 -36.34 1.98
N VAL A 11 12.67 -37.17 2.22
CA VAL A 11 11.26 -36.72 2.23
C VAL A 11 11.01 -35.72 3.36
N VAL A 12 11.52 -35.97 4.56
CA VAL A 12 11.42 -35.04 5.69
C VAL A 12 12.09 -33.70 5.37
N LEU A 13 13.28 -33.73 4.77
CA LEU A 13 13.98 -32.51 4.35
C LEU A 13 13.17 -31.72 3.31
N ILE A 14 12.59 -32.39 2.31
CA ILE A 14 11.75 -31.74 1.30
C ILE A 14 10.52 -31.10 1.94
N VAL A 15 9.85 -31.79 2.85
CA VAL A 15 8.68 -31.24 3.57
C VAL A 15 9.05 -30.04 4.42
N ILE A 16 10.20 -30.07 5.11
CA ILE A 16 10.68 -28.93 5.90
C ILE A 16 11.01 -27.74 4.99
N VAL A 17 11.72 -27.96 3.88
CA VAL A 17 12.07 -26.90 2.92
C VAL A 17 10.82 -26.32 2.28
N MET A 18 9.85 -27.15 1.89
CA MET A 18 8.58 -26.69 1.33
C MET A 18 7.73 -25.96 2.37
N GLY A 19 7.69 -26.42 3.61
CA GLY A 19 7.01 -25.75 4.72
C GLY A 19 7.61 -24.38 5.03
N LEU A 20 8.95 -24.28 5.07
CA LEU A 20 9.67 -23.02 5.24
C LEU A 20 9.45 -22.08 4.04
N TYR A 21 9.47 -22.60 2.81
CA TYR A 21 9.17 -21.81 1.62
C TYR A 21 7.75 -21.25 1.66
N LEU A 22 6.76 -22.06 2.03
CA LEU A 22 5.37 -21.62 2.15
C LEU A 22 5.20 -20.57 3.25
N LEU A 23 5.80 -20.76 4.42
CA LEU A 23 5.80 -19.79 5.53
C LEU A 23 6.47 -18.46 5.15
N VAL A 24 7.57 -18.50 4.40
CA VAL A 24 8.25 -17.29 3.90
C VAL A 24 7.42 -16.61 2.80
N SER A 25 6.77 -17.39 1.94
CA SER A 25 5.94 -16.87 0.85
C SER A 25 4.60 -16.30 1.33
N SER A 26 4.13 -16.69 2.53
CA SER A 26 2.95 -16.11 3.18
C SER A 26 3.19 -14.71 3.78
N GLY A 27 4.24 -14.01 3.34
CA GLY A 27 4.48 -12.62 3.71
C GLY A 27 3.24 -11.78 3.45
N ALA A 28 2.79 -11.06 4.49
CA ALA A 28 1.56 -10.28 4.54
C ALA A 28 1.41 -9.46 3.25
N SER A 29 0.61 -10.00 2.33
CA SER A 29 0.34 -9.40 1.04
C SER A 29 -1.06 -8.86 1.11
N GLY A 30 -1.21 -7.55 0.91
CA GLY A 30 -2.53 -6.94 0.87
C GLY A 30 -3.36 -7.46 -0.31
N PRO A 31 -4.58 -6.94 -0.49
CA PRO A 31 -5.50 -7.47 -1.48
C PRO A 31 -4.89 -7.46 -2.89
N VAL A 32 -5.21 -8.49 -3.67
CA VAL A 32 -4.86 -8.53 -5.08
C VAL A 32 -5.58 -7.40 -5.79
N GLN A 33 -4.83 -6.53 -6.45
CA GLN A 33 -5.35 -5.35 -7.13
C GLN A 33 -5.65 -5.66 -8.61
N PRO A 34 -6.53 -4.88 -9.27
CA PRO A 34 -6.79 -5.02 -10.71
C PRO A 34 -5.53 -4.84 -11.58
N ILE A 35 -4.59 -4.01 -11.13
CA ILE A 35 -3.26 -3.80 -11.71
C ILE A 35 -2.24 -3.99 -10.60
N ALA A 36 -1.18 -4.76 -10.86
CA ALA A 36 -0.10 -5.01 -9.92
C ALA A 36 0.86 -3.81 -9.85
N TYR A 37 0.36 -2.69 -9.31
CA TYR A 37 1.15 -1.47 -9.09
C TYR A 37 2.11 -1.63 -7.92
N SER A 38 3.40 -1.36 -8.17
CA SER A 38 4.47 -1.45 -7.17
C SER A 38 4.89 -0.07 -6.66
N HIS A 39 4.64 0.23 -5.39
CA HIS A 39 5.19 1.42 -4.73
C HIS A 39 6.71 1.30 -4.55
N LYS A 40 7.22 0.08 -4.35
CA LYS A 40 8.65 -0.21 -4.30
C LYS A 40 9.39 0.33 -5.53
N LEU A 41 8.86 0.08 -6.72
CA LEU A 41 9.48 0.56 -7.95
C LEU A 41 9.38 2.09 -8.07
N HIS A 42 8.18 2.65 -7.89
CA HIS A 42 7.93 4.07 -8.15
C HIS A 42 8.53 4.99 -7.08
N ALA A 43 8.21 4.75 -5.81
CA ALA A 43 8.66 5.59 -4.70
C ALA A 43 10.01 5.12 -4.13
N GLY A 44 10.32 3.82 -4.18
CA GLY A 44 11.54 3.25 -3.63
C GLY A 44 12.73 3.30 -4.58
N GLU A 45 12.58 2.83 -5.81
CA GLU A 45 13.70 2.76 -6.76
C GLU A 45 13.84 4.06 -7.56
N TYR A 46 12.73 4.54 -8.14
CA TYR A 46 12.72 5.78 -8.92
C TYR A 46 12.52 7.05 -8.10
N GLN A 47 12.36 6.94 -6.78
CA GLN A 47 12.29 8.07 -5.85
C GLN A 47 11.21 9.10 -6.23
N ILE A 48 10.11 8.67 -6.86
CA ILE A 48 8.99 9.54 -7.21
C ILE A 48 8.31 10.00 -5.90
N PRO A 49 8.21 11.32 -5.64
CA PRO A 49 7.62 11.82 -4.40
C PRO A 49 6.16 11.36 -4.21
N CYS A 50 5.78 11.00 -2.98
CA CYS A 50 4.43 10.48 -2.69
C CYS A 50 3.31 11.43 -3.17
N GLN A 51 3.51 12.74 -2.97
CA GLN A 51 2.54 13.78 -3.33
C GLN A 51 2.46 14.05 -4.84
N TYR A 52 3.36 13.50 -5.66
CA TYR A 52 3.23 13.57 -7.11
C TYR A 52 1.97 12.83 -7.57
N CYS A 53 1.79 11.60 -7.08
CA CYS A 53 0.59 10.80 -7.34
C CYS A 53 -0.57 11.21 -6.44
N HIS A 54 -0.34 11.32 -5.13
CA HIS A 54 -1.34 11.63 -4.10
C HIS A 54 -1.44 13.15 -3.84
N SER A 55 -1.60 13.92 -4.91
CA SER A 55 -1.50 15.38 -4.89
C SER A 55 -2.55 16.10 -4.03
N SER A 56 -3.66 15.43 -3.71
CA SER A 56 -4.73 16.03 -2.89
C SER A 56 -4.42 15.95 -1.40
N ALA A 57 -3.45 15.14 -0.97
CA ALA A 57 -3.12 14.95 0.45
C ALA A 57 -2.74 16.27 1.15
N ARG A 58 -2.21 17.25 0.40
CA ARG A 58 -1.78 18.55 0.93
C ARG A 58 -2.88 19.62 0.99
N ARG A 59 -4.12 19.31 0.56
CA ARG A 59 -5.17 20.33 0.33
C ARG A 59 -6.61 19.84 0.50
N SER A 60 -6.79 18.61 0.96
CA SER A 60 -8.09 17.94 1.02
C SER A 60 -8.08 16.89 2.11
N PRO A 61 -9.25 16.59 2.72
CA PRO A 61 -9.37 15.49 3.65
C PRO A 61 -8.97 14.14 3.07
N VAL A 62 -9.09 13.97 1.76
CA VAL A 62 -8.79 12.73 1.05
C VAL A 62 -7.56 12.91 0.17
N ALA A 63 -6.50 12.14 0.44
CA ALA A 63 -5.30 12.09 -0.40
C ALA A 63 -5.60 11.70 -1.86
N GLY A 64 -6.62 10.84 -2.03
CA GLY A 64 -7.11 10.35 -3.32
C GLY A 64 -6.18 9.30 -3.94
N ILE A 65 -6.72 8.49 -4.83
CA ILE A 65 -5.94 7.61 -5.70
C ILE A 65 -5.73 8.37 -7.02
N PRO A 66 -4.52 8.35 -7.62
CA PRO A 66 -4.26 9.05 -8.88
C PRO A 66 -5.22 8.59 -9.99
N SER A 67 -5.54 9.53 -10.90
CA SER A 67 -6.34 9.22 -12.09
C SER A 67 -5.54 8.33 -13.06
N VAL A 68 -6.27 7.61 -13.93
CA VAL A 68 -5.66 6.83 -15.03
C VAL A 68 -4.78 7.73 -15.91
N GLU A 69 -5.17 8.99 -16.10
CA GLU A 69 -4.39 9.98 -16.84
C GLU A 69 -3.01 10.21 -16.24
N ARG A 70 -2.89 10.29 -14.91
CA ARG A 70 -1.60 10.48 -14.25
C ARG A 70 -0.66 9.30 -14.52
N CYS A 71 -1.19 8.08 -14.55
CA CYS A 71 -0.42 6.89 -14.92
C CYS A 71 0.00 6.94 -16.41
N MET A 72 -0.93 7.29 -17.29
CA MET A 72 -0.68 7.38 -18.74
C MET A 72 0.19 8.57 -19.15
N GLY A 73 0.41 9.55 -18.26
CA GLY A 73 1.38 10.62 -18.48
C GLY A 73 2.79 10.11 -18.77
N CYS A 74 3.18 8.99 -18.15
CA CYS A 74 4.48 8.34 -18.39
C CYS A 74 4.34 7.05 -19.21
N HIS A 75 3.34 6.23 -18.91
CA HIS A 75 3.21 4.87 -19.44
C HIS A 75 2.72 4.78 -20.90
N LYS A 76 2.51 5.92 -21.56
CA LYS A 76 2.42 5.97 -23.03
C LYS A 76 3.72 5.49 -23.70
N ILE A 77 4.86 5.66 -23.03
CA ILE A 77 6.20 5.33 -23.55
C ILE A 77 6.92 4.38 -22.59
N VAL A 78 6.87 4.66 -21.29
CA VAL A 78 7.61 3.90 -20.28
C VAL A 78 6.95 2.54 -20.07
N ALA A 79 7.71 1.46 -20.32
CA ALA A 79 7.27 0.08 -20.11
C ALA A 79 5.92 -0.24 -20.79
N ALA A 80 5.64 0.44 -21.90
CA ALA A 80 4.34 0.41 -22.57
C ALA A 80 3.93 -1.01 -22.98
N ASP A 81 4.90 -1.87 -23.31
CA ASP A 81 4.72 -3.26 -23.72
C ASP A 81 4.45 -4.23 -22.55
N LYS A 82 4.64 -3.81 -21.29
CA LYS A 82 4.46 -4.70 -20.14
C LYS A 82 2.99 -5.06 -19.91
N PRO A 83 2.68 -6.31 -19.47
CA PRO A 83 1.30 -6.77 -19.29
C PRO A 83 0.44 -5.89 -18.37
N GLU A 84 0.99 -5.43 -17.24
CA GLU A 84 0.27 -4.56 -16.30
C GLU A 84 -0.02 -3.18 -16.90
N ILE A 85 0.85 -2.68 -17.78
CA ILE A 85 0.65 -1.41 -18.49
C ILE A 85 -0.36 -1.56 -19.62
N GLN A 86 -0.44 -2.73 -20.26
CA GLN A 86 -1.53 -3.03 -21.20
C GLN A 86 -2.89 -3.06 -20.50
N LYS A 87 -2.98 -3.60 -19.28
CA LYS A 87 -4.19 -3.47 -18.45
C LYS A 87 -4.54 -2.01 -18.17
N LEU A 88 -3.55 -1.21 -17.73
CA LEU A 88 -3.72 0.24 -17.52
C LEU A 88 -4.25 0.94 -18.79
N LYS A 89 -3.62 0.67 -19.93
CA LYS A 89 -4.02 1.22 -21.22
C LYS A 89 -5.47 0.85 -21.58
N SER A 90 -5.92 -0.37 -21.26
CA SER A 90 -7.32 -0.75 -21.47
C SER A 90 -8.31 0.11 -20.67
N TYR A 91 -7.96 0.54 -19.45
CA TYR A 91 -8.80 1.45 -18.66
C TYR A 91 -8.77 2.86 -19.24
N TRP A 92 -7.60 3.30 -19.70
CA TRP A 92 -7.43 4.59 -20.38
C TRP A 92 -8.27 4.69 -21.65
N ASP A 93 -8.16 3.72 -22.56
CA ASP A 93 -8.86 3.72 -23.85
C ASP A 93 -10.39 3.68 -23.66
N ARG A 94 -10.86 2.95 -22.66
CA ARG A 94 -12.28 2.88 -22.27
C ARG A 94 -12.76 4.07 -21.44
N LYS A 95 -11.87 4.98 -21.03
CA LYS A 95 -12.16 6.11 -20.14
C LYS A 95 -12.83 5.67 -18.82
N MET A 96 -12.44 4.50 -18.32
CA MET A 96 -12.97 3.92 -17.09
C MET A 96 -11.95 4.08 -15.95
N PRO A 97 -12.38 4.36 -14.71
CA PRO A 97 -11.49 4.32 -13.57
C PRO A 97 -11.04 2.88 -13.29
N ILE A 98 -9.87 2.75 -12.66
CA ILE A 98 -9.39 1.46 -12.15
C ILE A 98 -10.14 1.19 -10.83
N PRO A 99 -10.81 0.04 -10.67
CA PRO A 99 -11.59 -0.29 -9.48
C PRO A 99 -10.66 -0.79 -8.36
N TRP A 100 -9.83 0.11 -7.83
CA TRP A 100 -8.88 -0.21 -6.77
C TRP A 100 -9.57 -0.73 -5.50
N ILE A 101 -8.99 -1.77 -4.91
CA ILE A 101 -9.42 -2.28 -3.61
C ILE A 101 -8.70 -1.47 -2.53
N ARG A 102 -9.48 -0.76 -1.72
CA ARG A 102 -8.93 0.09 -0.66
C ARG A 102 -8.32 -0.76 0.46
N VAL A 103 -7.11 -0.41 0.88
CA VAL A 103 -6.39 -1.09 1.98
C VAL A 103 -6.72 -0.46 3.33
N TYR A 104 -6.58 0.86 3.44
CA TYR A 104 -6.93 1.62 4.64
C TYR A 104 -8.37 2.13 4.54
N ASN A 105 -9.25 1.70 5.43
CA ASN A 105 -10.61 2.21 5.53
C ASN A 105 -10.95 2.53 6.98
N GLN A 106 -11.35 3.77 7.25
CA GLN A 106 -11.86 4.17 8.55
C GLN A 106 -13.39 4.04 8.57
N PRO A 107 -14.00 3.82 9.74
CA PRO A 107 -15.46 3.84 9.86
C PRO A 107 -16.04 5.20 9.45
N ASP A 108 -17.27 5.22 8.93
CA ASP A 108 -17.88 6.45 8.38
C ASP A 108 -18.14 7.53 9.43
N PHE A 109 -18.26 7.16 10.72
CA PHE A 109 -18.35 8.08 11.86
C PHE A 109 -17.00 8.65 12.29
N VAL A 110 -15.92 8.32 11.57
CA VAL A 110 -14.56 8.85 11.79
C VAL A 110 -14.21 9.80 10.66
N PHE A 111 -14.09 11.08 10.97
CA PHE A 111 -13.59 12.10 10.07
C PHE A 111 -12.07 12.23 10.23
N PHE A 112 -11.35 12.04 9.13
CA PHE A 112 -9.90 12.25 9.04
C PHE A 112 -9.57 13.18 7.88
N ASP A 113 -8.74 14.20 8.15
CA ASP A 113 -8.32 15.17 7.15
C ASP A 113 -6.81 15.09 6.90
N HIS A 114 -6.37 14.75 5.69
CA HIS A 114 -4.93 14.67 5.36
C HIS A 114 -4.22 16.04 5.38
N GLU A 115 -4.89 17.12 5.00
CA GLU A 115 -4.25 18.43 4.82
C GLU A 115 -3.48 18.91 6.06
N PRO A 116 -4.08 19.00 7.26
CA PRO A 116 -3.36 19.52 8.43
C PRO A 116 -2.16 18.65 8.80
N HIS A 117 -2.26 17.32 8.62
CA HIS A 117 -1.17 16.39 8.92
C HIS A 117 0.00 16.56 7.95
N VAL A 118 -0.29 16.63 6.65
CA VAL A 118 0.72 16.85 5.61
C VAL A 118 1.36 18.23 5.74
N ARG A 119 0.55 19.26 6.01
CA ARG A 119 1.04 20.65 6.20
C ARG A 119 1.95 20.77 7.42
N LYS A 120 1.75 19.95 8.44
CA LYS A 120 2.63 19.89 9.63
C LYS A 120 3.92 19.10 9.39
N GLY A 121 4.10 18.52 8.20
CA GLY A 121 5.29 17.74 7.84
C GLY A 121 5.30 16.35 8.46
N ILE A 122 4.13 15.78 8.78
CA ILE A 122 4.06 14.40 9.25
C ILE A 122 4.38 13.47 8.08
N GLU A 123 5.41 12.64 8.25
CA GLU A 123 5.85 11.68 7.25
C GLU A 123 4.76 10.66 6.92
N CYS A 124 4.57 10.35 5.63
CA CYS A 124 3.53 9.41 5.20
C CYS A 124 3.69 8.03 5.86
N GLN A 125 4.95 7.64 6.08
CA GLN A 125 5.37 6.36 6.63
C GLN A 125 4.99 6.20 8.11
N SER A 126 4.77 7.29 8.85
CA SER A 126 4.34 7.19 10.25
C SER A 126 2.93 6.60 10.38
N CYS A 127 2.12 6.69 9.33
CA CYS A 127 0.73 6.22 9.29
C CYS A 127 0.52 5.07 8.29
N HIS A 128 1.27 5.02 7.19
CA HIS A 128 1.12 3.98 6.15
C HIS A 128 2.24 2.93 6.14
N GLY A 129 3.20 3.02 7.07
CA GLY A 129 4.37 2.14 7.12
C GLY A 129 5.35 2.40 5.97
N PRO A 130 6.32 1.50 5.72
CA PRO A 130 7.36 1.70 4.71
C PRO A 130 6.82 1.46 3.29
N ILE A 131 5.87 2.27 2.84
CA ILE A 131 5.15 2.10 1.57
C ILE A 131 6.10 2.01 0.37
N GLN A 132 7.23 2.71 0.42
CA GLN A 132 8.28 2.72 -0.60
C GLN A 132 9.05 1.40 -0.72
N THR A 133 8.81 0.42 0.16
CA THR A 133 9.39 -0.93 0.04
C THR A 133 8.34 -1.96 -0.36
N MET A 134 7.08 -1.56 -0.56
CA MET A 134 5.96 -2.46 -0.80
C MET A 134 5.73 -2.67 -2.31
N GLU A 135 5.89 -3.92 -2.77
CA GLU A 135 5.46 -4.33 -4.11
C GLU A 135 3.93 -4.42 -4.22
N ARG A 136 3.29 -4.83 -3.12
CA ARG A 136 1.83 -4.83 -2.95
C ARG A 136 1.52 -4.21 -1.60
N VAL A 137 0.70 -3.17 -1.60
CA VAL A 137 0.35 -2.44 -0.38
C VAL A 137 -0.49 -3.32 0.54
N TYR A 138 -0.14 -3.32 1.82
CA TYR A 138 -0.90 -3.93 2.90
C TYR A 138 -1.01 -2.95 4.08
N GLU A 139 -1.89 -3.24 5.03
CA GLU A 139 -2.01 -2.44 6.25
C GLU A 139 -0.82 -2.74 7.17
N ALA A 140 0.24 -1.94 7.07
CA ALA A 140 1.45 -2.12 7.89
C ALA A 140 1.34 -1.49 9.28
N VAL A 141 0.44 -0.52 9.43
CA VAL A 141 0.18 0.20 10.67
C VAL A 141 -1.32 0.14 10.95
N ASN A 142 -1.70 -0.34 12.13
CA ASN A 142 -3.09 -0.34 12.58
C ASN A 142 -3.51 1.08 12.99
N LEU A 143 -4.38 1.71 12.20
CA LEU A 143 -4.86 3.08 12.46
C LEU A 143 -6.14 3.05 13.30
N ASN A 144 -6.00 2.76 14.59
CA ASN A 144 -7.09 2.82 15.56
C ASN A 144 -7.10 4.13 16.36
N MET A 145 -8.17 4.32 17.16
CA MET A 145 -8.33 5.50 18.01
C MET A 145 -7.11 5.77 18.91
N ALA A 146 -6.51 4.73 19.50
CA ALA A 146 -5.35 4.90 20.37
C ALA A 146 -4.13 5.45 19.60
N ARG A 147 -3.91 5.03 18.35
CA ARG A 147 -2.85 5.56 17.50
C ARG A 147 -3.03 7.07 17.25
N CYS A 148 -4.25 7.48 16.91
CA CYS A 148 -4.59 8.88 16.66
C CYS A 148 -4.41 9.74 17.93
N VAL A 149 -5.04 9.32 19.04
CA VAL A 149 -5.01 10.05 20.33
C VAL A 149 -3.60 10.16 20.88
N ASN A 150 -2.81 9.09 20.83
CA ASN A 150 -1.43 9.12 21.35
C ASN A 150 -0.54 10.04 20.52
N CYS A 151 -0.68 10.02 19.20
CA CYS A 151 0.06 10.93 18.33
C CYS A 151 -0.33 12.40 18.59
N HIS A 152 -1.62 12.69 18.73
CA HIS A 152 -2.11 14.04 19.06
C HIS A 152 -1.57 14.51 20.42
N ARG A 153 -1.60 13.66 21.46
CA ARG A 153 -1.03 13.98 22.78
C ARG A 153 0.46 14.31 22.72
N GLN A 154 1.24 13.50 22.00
CA GLN A 154 2.68 13.73 21.82
C GLN A 154 2.99 15.06 21.12
N ASN A 155 2.10 15.50 20.23
CA ASN A 155 2.24 16.75 19.49
C ASN A 155 1.45 17.91 20.11
N GLN A 156 0.89 17.73 21.31
CA GLN A 156 0.08 18.74 22.02
C GLN A 156 -1.08 19.28 21.18
N VAL A 157 -1.69 18.41 20.36
CA VAL A 157 -2.88 18.70 19.55
C VAL A 157 -4.12 18.21 20.29
N SER A 158 -5.25 18.88 20.09
CA SER A 158 -6.51 18.49 20.72
C SER A 158 -6.92 17.06 20.38
N VAL A 159 -7.49 16.40 21.38
CA VAL A 159 -8.07 15.04 21.31
C VAL A 159 -9.57 15.06 21.60
N ASP A 160 -10.19 16.23 21.44
CA ASP A 160 -11.64 16.38 21.55
C ASP A 160 -12.36 15.44 20.58
N CYS A 161 -13.45 14.83 21.05
CA CYS A 161 -14.17 13.80 20.31
C CYS A 161 -14.67 14.31 18.95
N LEU A 162 -15.11 15.56 18.85
CA LEU A 162 -15.72 16.14 17.64
C LEU A 162 -14.70 16.51 16.55
N ILE A 163 -13.40 16.46 16.89
CA ILE A 163 -12.33 16.59 15.91
C ILE A 163 -12.26 15.35 15.01
N CYS A 164 -12.55 14.18 15.58
CA CYS A 164 -12.43 12.90 14.89
C CYS A 164 -13.78 12.25 14.58
N HIS A 165 -14.86 12.61 15.28
CA HIS A 165 -16.15 11.94 15.17
C HIS A 165 -17.26 12.90 14.77
N ARG A 166 -18.01 12.55 13.71
CA ARG A 166 -19.13 13.31 13.16
C ARG A 166 -20.18 12.37 12.56
#